data_AF-A0A3D5SAK7-F1
#
_entry.id   AF-A0A3D5SAK7-F1
#
_cell.length_a   1.000
_cell.length_b   1.000
_cell.length_c   1.000
_cell.angle_alpha   90.00
_cell.angle_beta   90.00
_cell.angle_gamma   90.00
#
_symmetry.space_group_name_H-M   'P 1'
#
loop_
_entity.id
_entity.type
_entity.pdbx_description
1 polymer ?
#
loop_
_entity_poly.entity_id
_entity_poly.type
_entity_poly.pdbx_seq_one_letter_code
_entity_poly.pdbx_strand_id
1 'polypeptide(L)' 'MAKAKSAFVCTDCGSEYTKWQGQCTDCGVWNTLSEIRLSTATQRGERLVGYSGTASEVQTLSSIDLSSLP' A
#
# COMPACT_ATOMS: atom_id res chain seq x y z
N MET A 1 22.90 0.47 -3.05
CA MET A 1 21.62 0.83 -3.71
C MET A 1 20.82 -0.45 -3.89
N ALA A 2 19.86 -0.74 -3.01
CA ALA A 2 19.04 -1.95 -3.12
C ALA A 2 18.02 -1.74 -4.25
N LYS A 3 18.21 -2.43 -5.37
CA LYS A 3 17.31 -2.37 -6.52
C LYS A 3 15.95 -2.92 -6.07
N ALA A 4 14.92 -2.08 -6.06
CA ALA A 4 13.56 -2.52 -5.75
C ALA A 4 13.18 -3.65 -6.71
N LYS A 5 12.78 -4.80 -6.16
CA LYS A 5 12.41 -5.97 -6.95
C LYS A 5 10.89 -5.94 -7.08
N SER A 6 10.41 -5.65 -8.28
CA SER A 6 8.99 -5.78 -8.61
C SER A 6 8.68 -7.24 -8.94
N ALA A 7 7.58 -7.77 -8.42
CA ALA A 7 6.98 -9.02 -8.85
C ALA A 7 5.58 -8.73 -9.39
N PHE A 8 5.07 -9.59 -10.26
CA PHE A 8 3.74 -9.46 -10.85
C PHE A 8 2.93 -10.70 -10.50
N VAL A 9 1.78 -10.53 -9.87
CA VAL A 9 0.93 -11.63 -9.42
C VAL A 9 -0.39 -11.62 -10.17
N CYS A 10 -0.81 -12.77 -10.68
CA CYS A 10 -2.12 -12.91 -11.31
C CYS A 10 -3.22 -12.89 -10.24
N THR A 11 -4.21 -12.02 -10.39
CA THR A 11 -5.35 -11.90 -9.46
C THR A 11 -6.34 -13.06 -9.55
N ASP A 12 -6.28 -13.86 -10.61
CA ASP A 12 -7.24 -14.93 -10.90
C ASP A 12 -6.73 -16.30 -10.44
N CYS A 13 -5.46 -16.61 -10.71
CA CYS A 13 -4.83 -17.89 -10.36
C CYS A 13 -3.72 -17.81 -9.30
N GLY A 14 -3.25 -16.61 -8.95
CA GLY A 14 -2.19 -16.42 -7.95
C GLY A 14 -0.77 -16.64 -8.46
N SER A 15 -0.57 -16.95 -9.74
CA SER A 15 0.77 -17.13 -10.32
C SER A 15 1.63 -15.87 -10.22
N GLU A 16 2.91 -16.06 -9.89
CA GLU A 16 3.90 -14.99 -9.75
C GLU A 16 4.91 -14.95 -10.92
N TYR A 17 5.22 -13.75 -11.38
CA TYR A 17 6.10 -13.49 -12.51
C TYR A 17 7.09 -12.35 -12.20
N THR A 18 8.26 -12.40 -12.82
CA THR A 18 9.32 -11.39 -12.62
C THR A 18 9.28 -10.24 -13.64
N LYS A 19 8.43 -10.35 -14.67
CA LYS A 19 8.24 -9.35 -15.72
C LYS A 19 6.76 -9.24 -16.08
N TRP A 20 6.34 -8.06 -16.53
CA TRP A 20 5.00 -7.87 -17.09
C TRP A 20 4.91 -8.49 -18.48
N GLN A 21 3.89 -9.31 -18.72
CA GLN A 21 3.67 -9.98 -20.00
C GLN A 21 2.24 -9.80 -20.52
N GLY A 22 1.39 -9.06 -19.82
CA GLY A 22 -0.01 -8.77 -20.19
C GLY A 22 -0.97 -9.97 -20.07
N GLN A 23 -0.53 -11.17 -20.44
CA GLN A 23 -1.26 -12.42 -20.30
C GLN A 23 -0.63 -13.31 -19.22
N CYS A 24 -1.48 -13.90 -18.38
CA CYS A 24 -1.07 -14.95 -17.45
C CYS A 24 -0.88 -16.28 -18.22
N THR A 25 0.27 -16.95 -18.05
CA THR A 25 0.58 -18.20 -18.74
C THR A 25 -0.08 -19.42 -18.10
N ASP A 26 -0.54 -19.31 -16.86
CA ASP A 26 -1.17 -20.41 -16.13
C ASP A 26 -2.69 -20.47 -16.39
N CYS A 27 -3.40 -19.33 -16.27
CA CYS A 27 -4.83 -19.27 -16.54
C CYS A 27 -5.20 -18.78 -17.95
N GLY A 28 -4.24 -18.26 -18.72
CA GLY A 28 -4.47 -17.76 -20.08
C GLY A 28 -5.20 -16.41 -20.14
N VAL A 29 -5.58 -15.84 -19.00
CA VAL A 29 -6.36 -14.60 -18.92
C VAL A 29 -5.47 -13.37 -19.12
N TRP A 30 -6.00 -12.37 -19.82
CA TRP A 30 -5.35 -11.10 -20.08
C TRP A 30 -5.70 -10.06 -19.00
N ASN A 31 -4.78 -9.12 -18.74
CA ASN A 31 -4.96 -8.00 -17.82
C ASN A 31 -5.24 -8.38 -16.35
N THR A 32 -4.90 -9.60 -15.93
CA THR A 32 -5.03 -10.06 -14.54
C THR A 32 -3.73 -9.95 -13.74
N LEU A 33 -2.62 -9.55 -14.36
CA LEU A 33 -1.34 -9.37 -13.68
C LEU A 33 -1.34 -8.05 -12.89
N SER A 34 -1.03 -8.11 -11.60
CA SER A 34 -0.90 -6.95 -10.71
C SER A 34 0.53 -6.83 -10.21
N GLU A 35 1.13 -5.64 -10.31
CA GLU A 35 2.48 -5.39 -9.81
C GLU A 35 2.49 -5.24 -8.29
N ILE A 36 3.32 -6.04 -7.63
CA ILE A 36 3.66 -5.94 -6.22
C ILE A 36 5.11 -5.50 -6.10
N ARG A 37 5.32 -4.36 -5.44
CA ARG A 37 6.66 -3.89 -5.09
C ARG A 37 7.11 -4.59 -3.83
N LEU A 38 8.07 -5.51 -3.93
CA LEU A 38 8.74 -6.06 -2.77
C LEU A 38 9.74 -5.03 -2.25
N SER A 39 9.25 -4.09 -1.45
CA SER A 39 10.13 -3.27 -0.61
C SER A 39 10.64 -4.13 0.52
N THR A 40 11.96 -4.34 0.61
CA THR A 40 12.57 -4.81 1.84
C THR A 40 12.21 -3.80 2.92
N ALA A 41 11.42 -4.22 3.91
CA ALA A 41 11.10 -3.40 5.06
C ALA A 41 12.39 -3.16 5.86
N THR A 42 13.18 -2.18 5.44
CA THR A 42 14.06 -1.50 6.38
C THR A 42 13.11 -0.77 7.31
N GLN A 43 13.01 -1.27 8.54
CA GLN A 43 12.45 -0.57 9.70
C GLN A 43 13.24 0.74 9.88
N ARG A 44 12.96 1.74 9.03
CA ARG A 44 13.50 3.08 9.16
C ARG A 44 12.55 3.76 10.12
N GLY A 45 12.84 3.58 11.41
CA GLY A 45 12.03 4.06 12.51
C GLY A 45 11.55 5.49 12.28
N GLU A 46 10.23 5.66 12.39
CA GLU A 46 9.60 6.61 13.31
C GLU A 46 10.30 7.97 13.47
N ARG A 47 10.73 8.59 12.36
CA ARG A 47 11.39 9.89 12.47
C ARG A 47 10.79 11.05 11.71
N LEU A 48 9.90 10.89 10.75
CA LEU A 48 9.15 12.04 10.21
C LEU A 48 7.83 11.59 9.60
N VAL A 49 6.84 11.25 10.44
CA VAL A 49 5.44 11.45 10.03
C VAL A 49 5.19 12.93 10.20
N GLY A 50 5.32 13.67 9.10
CA GLY A 50 4.97 15.08 9.03
C GLY A 50 3.55 15.26 9.53
N TYR A 51 3.39 16.19 10.45
CA TYR A 51 2.11 16.65 10.96
C TYR A 51 1.25 17.11 9.78
N SER A 52 0.30 16.27 9.37
CA SER A 52 -0.82 16.66 8.51
C SER A 52 -1.82 17.45 9.36
N GLY A 53 -1.38 18.62 9.82
CA GLY A 53 -2.16 19.84 9.69
C GLY A 53 -3.22 20.17 10.74
N THR A 54 -3.45 19.41 11.81
CA THR A 54 -4.19 19.94 12.97
C THR A 54 -3.67 19.36 14.29
N ALA A 55 -3.35 20.26 15.22
CA ALA A 55 -2.88 19.94 16.56
C ALA A 55 -4.13 20.05 17.38
N SER A 56 -4.90 18.98 17.40
CA SER A 56 -6.05 18.91 18.27
C SER A 56 -5.53 18.80 19.70
N GLU A 57 -5.91 19.75 20.53
CA GLU A 57 -5.70 19.67 21.97
C GLU A 57 -6.37 18.41 22.51
N VAL A 58 -5.74 17.75 23.48
CA VAL A 58 -6.29 16.54 24.10
C VAL A 58 -7.55 16.91 24.88
N GLN A 59 -8.71 16.60 24.33
CA GLN A 59 -10.00 16.80 24.98
C GLN A 59 -10.55 15.47 25.50
N THR A 60 -11.32 15.54 26.59
CA THR A 60 -12.04 14.37 27.10
C THR A 60 -13.19 14.01 26.17
N LEU A 61 -13.53 12.72 26.08
CA LEU A 61 -14.58 12.19 25.22
C LEU A 61 -15.94 12.90 25.45
N SER A 62 -16.19 13.39 26.66
CA SER A 62 -17.38 14.13 27.04
C SER A 62 -17.46 15.55 26.48
N SER A 63 -16.35 16.09 25.96
CA SER A 63 -16.24 17.47 25.47
C SER A 63 -16.31 17.57 23.94
N ILE A 64 -16.46 16.45 23.24
CA ILE A 64 -16.47 16.41 21.77
C ILE A 64 -17.89 16.70 21.27
N ASP A 65 -18.07 17.87 20.66
CA ASP A 65 -19.34 18.32 20.08
C ASP A 65 -19.45 17.86 18.62
N LEU A 66 -20.25 16.80 18.39
CA LEU A 66 -20.43 16.14 17.09
C LEU A 66 -21.23 16.98 16.08
N SER A 67 -21.84 18.10 16.50
CA SER A 67 -22.68 18.96 15.65
C SER A 67 -21.89 19.85 14.70
N SER A 68 -20.57 19.95 14.90
CA SER A 68 -19.72 20.95 14.23
C SER A 68 -18.74 20.37 13.21
N LEU A 69 -18.79 19.06 12.95
CA LEU A 69 -17.95 18.39 11.95
C LEU A 69 -18.73 18.17 10.64
N PRO A 70 -18.24 18.64 9.47
CA PRO A 70 -18.83 18.34 8.16
C PRO A 70 -18.67 16.86 7.77
#